data_AF-A0A820ECI3-F1
#
_entry.id   AF-A0A820ECI3-F1
#
_cell.length_a   1.000
_cell.length_b   1.000
_cell.length_c   1.000
_cell.angle_alpha   90.00
_cell.angle_beta   90.00
_cell.angle_gamma   90.00
#
_symmetry.space_group_name_H-M   'P 1'
#
loop_
_entity.id
_entity.type
_entity.pdbx_description
1 polymer ?
#
loop_
_entity_poly.entity_id
_entity_poly.type
_entity_poly.pdbx_seq_one_letter_code
_entity_poly.pdbx_strand_id
1 'polypeptide(L)'
;MVWEEIVDKKRKALFALIPEKWYIPSGQLPAESQRSVVSFIEQSNLLTAEELAITELTVKQLAGKIASGEYTATQVCQAYCHRAAIAHQLVNCLIEICFDAALEQAKELDEYFQQHGQTVGLLHGVPVSLKDQFRVKGLESSIGYVGWLGTVDEEESILTECLRKAGAIIYVKTNVPQSLMIGETINNIIGRTLNPYNRLLSCGGSSGGEGALVGLHGSPLGIGTDIGGSIRLPAAFNNLWSLKPSHERLPMGNIKKTLDGQESIPSVCGPIAHCAGDLVYFMQAILQQEPWKYDPKLIDIPWRETRYLEGKTGMKVFGVVIADGSFMKF
;
A
#
# COMPACT_ATOMS: atom_id res chain seq x y z
N MET A 1 -30.82 8.44 -7.38
CA MET A 1 -29.71 9.08 -6.66
C MET A 1 -28.75 9.58 -7.71
N VAL A 2 -28.47 10.88 -7.75
CA VAL A 2 -27.48 11.43 -8.70
C VAL A 2 -26.09 10.99 -8.24
N TRP A 3 -25.13 10.81 -9.15
CA TRP A 3 -23.83 10.23 -8.80
C TRP A 3 -23.08 11.08 -7.76
N GLU A 4 -23.32 12.40 -7.71
CA GLU A 4 -22.80 13.33 -6.70
C GLU A 4 -23.25 12.98 -5.29
N GLU A 5 -24.51 12.56 -5.11
CA GLU A 5 -25.05 12.14 -3.81
C GLU A 5 -24.39 10.84 -3.34
N ILE A 6 -24.13 9.91 -4.27
CA ILE A 6 -23.45 8.63 -3.97
C ILE A 6 -22.02 8.91 -3.47
N VAL A 7 -21.28 9.76 -4.17
CA VAL A 7 -19.88 10.07 -3.79
C VAL A 7 -19.81 10.91 -2.52
N ASP A 8 -20.75 11.84 -2.29
CA ASP A 8 -20.81 12.60 -1.03
C ASP A 8 -21.07 11.67 0.17
N LYS A 9 -21.99 10.71 0.03
CA LYS A 9 -22.22 9.67 1.03
C LYS A 9 -20.94 8.85 1.28
N LYS A 10 -20.23 8.44 0.23
CA LYS A 10 -18.97 7.67 0.34
C LYS A 10 -17.90 8.47 1.09
N ARG A 11 -17.69 9.74 0.74
CA ARG A 11 -16.70 10.62 1.39
C ARG A 11 -17.02 10.80 2.87
N LYS A 12 -18.28 11.09 3.20
CA LYS A 12 -18.72 11.24 4.60
C LYS A 12 -18.51 9.95 5.39
N ALA A 13 -18.87 8.80 4.82
CA ALA A 13 -18.66 7.50 5.44
C ALA A 13 -17.16 7.22 5.66
N LEU A 14 -16.31 7.50 4.67
CA LEU A 14 -14.86 7.31 4.78
C LEU A 14 -14.25 8.17 5.89
N PHE A 15 -14.59 9.46 5.95
CA PHE A 15 -14.10 10.35 7.01
C PHE A 15 -14.61 9.93 8.39
N ALA A 16 -15.86 9.47 8.50
CA ALA A 16 -16.42 9.00 9.77
C ALA A 16 -15.70 7.75 10.34
N LEU A 17 -14.93 7.02 9.52
CA LEU A 17 -14.09 5.91 9.97
C LEU A 17 -12.78 6.37 10.64
N ILE A 18 -12.44 7.67 10.58
CA ILE A 18 -11.32 8.24 11.31
C ILE A 18 -11.80 8.62 12.73
N PRO A 19 -11.23 8.02 13.79
CA PRO A 19 -11.49 8.43 15.17
C PRO A 19 -11.31 9.94 15.38
N GLU A 20 -12.22 10.57 16.13
CA GLU A 20 -12.21 12.03 16.35
C GLU A 20 -10.85 12.53 16.88
N LYS A 21 -10.23 11.75 17.78
CA LYS A 21 -8.92 12.00 18.37
C LYS A 21 -7.74 12.03 17.37
N TRP A 22 -7.94 11.56 16.14
CA TRP A 22 -6.93 11.52 15.08
C TRP A 22 -7.13 12.60 14.01
N TYR A 23 -8.12 13.48 14.17
CA TYR A 23 -8.24 14.64 13.30
C TYR A 23 -7.14 15.67 13.59
N ILE A 24 -6.58 16.22 12.52
CA ILE A 24 -5.70 17.38 12.60
C ILE A 24 -6.55 18.57 13.03
N PRO A 25 -6.23 19.26 14.14
CA PRO A 25 -6.96 20.45 14.56
C PRO A 25 -6.96 21.49 13.43
N SER A 26 -8.08 22.16 13.17
CA SER A 26 -8.22 23.06 12.02
C SER A 26 -7.17 24.19 12.00
N GLY A 27 -6.72 24.64 13.17
CA GLY A 27 -5.66 25.64 13.29
C GLY A 27 -4.22 25.12 13.06
N GLN A 28 -4.05 23.80 12.93
CA GLN A 28 -2.76 23.15 12.65
C GLN A 28 -2.65 22.66 11.21
N LEU A 29 -3.74 22.66 10.43
CA LEU A 29 -3.69 22.25 9.03
C LEU A 29 -2.68 23.11 8.24
N PRO A 30 -1.88 22.49 7.35
CA PRO A 30 -0.89 23.22 6.57
C PRO A 30 -1.58 24.20 5.62
N ALA A 31 -1.17 25.47 5.66
CA ALA A 31 -1.68 26.53 4.78
C ALA A 31 -1.58 26.12 3.31
N GLU A 32 -2.51 26.57 2.45
CA GLU A 32 -2.54 26.19 1.02
C GLU A 32 -1.22 26.48 0.28
N SER A 33 -0.47 27.51 0.70
CA SER A 33 0.84 27.88 0.14
C SER A 33 1.96 26.90 0.50
N GLN A 34 1.80 26.09 1.55
CA GLN A 34 2.79 25.12 1.97
C GLN A 34 2.84 23.96 0.97
N ARG A 35 3.92 23.87 0.21
CA ARG A 35 4.02 22.85 -0.85
C ARG A 35 4.30 21.46 -0.30
N SER A 36 5.27 21.33 0.58
CA SER A 36 5.67 20.04 1.17
C SER A 36 5.01 19.82 2.53
N VAL A 37 4.51 18.61 2.75
CA VAL A 37 3.97 18.14 4.03
C VAL A 37 4.72 16.91 4.55
N VAL A 38 5.88 16.57 3.96
CA VAL A 38 6.68 15.40 4.38
C VAL A 38 7.13 15.52 5.84
N SER A 39 7.64 16.70 6.24
CA SER A 39 8.06 16.96 7.62
C SER A 39 6.91 17.35 8.56
N PHE A 40 5.68 17.45 8.06
CA PHE A 40 4.56 17.96 8.83
C PHE A 40 4.27 17.06 10.03
N ILE A 41 4.20 15.75 9.81
CA ILE A 41 3.83 14.78 10.85
C ILE A 41 4.81 14.84 12.02
N GLU A 42 6.12 14.80 11.73
CA GLU A 42 7.19 14.90 12.73
C GLU A 42 7.19 16.24 13.51
N GLN A 43 6.77 17.33 12.87
CA GLN A 43 6.79 18.68 13.45
C GLN A 43 5.48 19.06 14.18
N SER A 44 4.42 18.29 13.95
CA SER A 44 3.05 18.63 14.40
C SER A 44 2.73 18.21 15.84
N ASN A 45 3.55 17.35 16.46
CA ASN A 45 3.25 16.70 17.75
C ASN A 45 1.92 15.93 17.79
N LEU A 46 1.38 15.55 16.63
CA LEU A 46 0.15 14.74 16.55
C LEU A 46 0.38 13.28 16.94
N LEU A 47 1.58 12.76 16.65
CA LEU A 47 2.02 11.43 17.06
C LEU A 47 2.84 11.52 18.34
N THR A 48 2.70 10.52 19.20
CA THR A 48 3.61 10.29 20.33
C THR A 48 5.02 9.93 19.84
N ALA A 49 6.02 10.09 20.72
CA ALA A 49 7.39 9.70 20.40
C ALA A 49 7.52 8.20 20.06
N GLU A 50 6.73 7.34 20.71
CA GLU A 50 6.67 5.91 20.43
C GLU A 50 6.06 5.63 19.05
N GLU A 51 4.93 6.27 18.70
CA GLU A 51 4.31 6.12 17.38
C GLU A 51 5.24 6.58 16.26
N LEU A 52 5.96 7.70 16.46
CA LEU A 52 7.01 8.14 15.52
C LEU A 52 8.12 7.09 15.41
N ALA A 53 8.64 6.61 16.53
CA ALA A 53 9.71 5.60 16.52
C ALA A 53 9.28 4.30 15.81
N ILE A 54 8.03 3.87 15.98
CA ILE A 54 7.48 2.68 15.30
C ILE A 54 7.33 2.91 13.79
N THR A 55 6.78 4.06 13.40
CA THR A 55 6.42 4.33 12.00
C THR A 55 7.61 4.75 11.11
N GLU A 56 8.78 4.99 11.71
CA GLU A 56 10.05 5.24 11.00
C GLU A 56 10.87 3.95 10.73
N LEU A 57 10.43 2.80 11.23
CA LEU A 57 11.13 1.53 11.02
C LEU A 57 10.92 0.98 9.62
N THR A 58 11.95 0.34 9.07
CA THR A 58 11.78 -0.48 7.86
C THR A 58 10.90 -1.69 8.14
N VAL A 59 10.29 -2.26 7.09
CA VAL A 59 9.43 -3.46 7.22
C VAL A 59 10.18 -4.58 7.95
N LYS A 60 11.43 -4.83 7.56
CA LYS A 60 12.25 -5.88 8.18
C LYS A 60 12.58 -5.58 9.65
N GLN A 61 12.82 -4.32 10.01
CA GLN A 61 13.06 -3.94 11.41
C GLN A 61 11.80 -4.10 12.24
N LEU A 62 10.65 -3.68 11.70
CA LEU A 62 9.35 -3.77 12.35
C LEU A 62 8.99 -5.23 12.63
N ALA A 63 9.05 -6.10 11.62
CA ALA A 63 8.83 -7.53 11.76
C ALA A 63 9.78 -8.16 12.80
N GLY A 64 11.06 -7.76 12.81
CA GLY A 64 12.04 -8.23 13.78
C GLY A 64 11.72 -7.83 15.22
N LYS A 65 11.29 -6.58 15.45
CA LYS A 65 10.91 -6.08 16.78
C LYS A 65 9.62 -6.69 17.29
N ILE A 66 8.66 -6.98 16.41
CA ILE A 66 7.46 -7.74 16.78
C ILE A 66 7.84 -9.18 17.15
N ALA A 67 8.64 -9.84 16.31
CA ALA A 67 9.07 -11.23 16.54
C ALA A 67 9.91 -11.40 17.82
N SER A 68 10.61 -10.36 18.28
CA SER A 68 11.34 -10.38 19.55
C SER A 68 10.47 -10.00 20.77
N GLY A 69 9.21 -9.61 20.57
CA GLY A 69 8.33 -9.09 21.61
C GLY A 69 8.69 -7.70 22.13
N GLU A 70 9.50 -6.93 21.39
CA GLU A 70 9.81 -5.53 21.76
C GLU A 70 8.59 -4.63 21.53
N TYR A 71 7.84 -4.88 20.45
CA TYR A 71 6.54 -4.27 20.20
C TYR A 71 5.48 -5.35 19.99
N THR A 72 4.26 -5.07 20.42
CA THR A 72 3.08 -5.86 20.06
C THR A 72 2.57 -5.48 18.67
N ALA A 73 1.92 -6.41 17.98
CA ALA A 73 1.20 -6.13 16.74
C ALA A 73 0.14 -5.03 16.96
N THR A 74 -0.52 -5.00 18.11
CA THR A 74 -1.51 -3.96 18.46
C THR A 74 -0.88 -2.57 18.55
N GLN A 75 0.27 -2.41 19.25
CA GLN A 75 0.99 -1.12 19.31
C GLN A 75 1.37 -0.65 17.91
N VAL A 76 1.90 -1.56 17.10
CA VAL A 76 2.32 -1.25 15.73
C VAL A 76 1.13 -0.85 14.86
N CYS A 77 0.06 -1.64 14.86
CA CYS A 77 -1.14 -1.37 14.08
C CYS A 77 -1.75 -0.01 14.46
N GLN A 78 -1.88 0.28 15.75
CA GLN A 78 -2.39 1.55 16.27
C GLN A 78 -1.59 2.74 15.76
N ALA A 79 -0.25 2.66 15.81
CA ALA A 79 0.63 3.74 15.34
C ALA A 79 0.46 4.03 13.84
N TYR A 80 0.38 2.98 13.01
CA TYR A 80 0.17 3.14 11.57
C TYR A 80 -1.26 3.60 11.23
N CYS A 81 -2.29 3.15 11.95
CA CYS A 81 -3.66 3.66 11.76
C CYS A 81 -3.74 5.17 12.04
N HIS A 82 -3.10 5.63 13.13
CA HIS A 82 -3.03 7.04 13.48
C HIS A 82 -2.29 7.85 12.40
N ARG A 83 -1.09 7.41 11.99
CA ARG A 83 -0.30 8.11 10.96
C ARG A 83 -1.00 8.11 9.60
N ALA A 84 -1.67 7.03 9.22
CA ALA A 84 -2.46 6.96 7.98
C ALA A 84 -3.67 7.90 7.99
N ALA A 85 -4.34 8.06 9.13
CA ALA A 85 -5.43 9.03 9.27
C ALA A 85 -4.93 10.48 9.07
N ILE A 86 -3.76 10.83 9.62
CA ILE A 86 -3.12 12.13 9.38
C ILE A 86 -2.75 12.28 7.91
N ALA A 87 -2.10 11.27 7.32
CA ALA A 87 -1.72 11.29 5.91
C ALA A 87 -2.93 11.50 4.99
N HIS A 88 -4.05 10.84 5.27
CA HIS A 88 -5.28 11.01 4.49
C HIS A 88 -5.80 12.44 4.52
N GLN A 89 -5.79 13.10 5.69
CA GLN A 89 -6.20 14.49 5.82
C GLN A 89 -5.27 15.46 5.09
N LEU A 90 -3.99 15.12 4.93
CA LEU A 90 -2.99 15.95 4.26
C LEU A 90 -3.03 15.80 2.72
N VAL A 91 -3.22 14.59 2.21
CA VAL A 91 -3.03 14.28 0.78
C VAL A 91 -4.13 13.43 0.13
N ASN A 92 -5.19 13.06 0.85
CA ASN A 92 -6.37 12.37 0.34
C ASN A 92 -6.07 11.01 -0.35
N CYS A 93 -5.24 10.19 0.30
CA CYS A 93 -4.66 8.97 -0.27
C CYS A 93 -5.43 7.66 -0.03
N LEU A 94 -6.52 7.65 0.75
CA LEU A 94 -7.25 6.45 1.18
C LEU A 94 -8.64 6.44 0.54
N ILE A 95 -9.13 5.27 0.15
CA ILE A 95 -10.49 5.07 -0.38
C ILE A 95 -11.33 4.11 0.48
N GLU A 96 -10.69 3.21 1.23
CA GLU A 96 -11.30 2.43 2.32
C GLU A 96 -10.41 2.50 3.57
N ILE A 97 -11.04 2.46 4.74
CA ILE A 97 -10.40 2.39 6.06
C ILE A 97 -11.02 1.21 6.82
N CYS A 98 -10.21 0.37 7.44
CA CYS A 98 -10.69 -0.75 8.27
C CYS A 98 -9.91 -0.87 9.59
N PHE A 99 -9.64 0.26 10.25
CA PHE A 99 -8.85 0.32 11.48
C PHE A 99 -9.35 -0.60 12.59
N ASP A 100 -10.66 -0.68 12.83
CA ASP A 100 -11.21 -1.53 13.90
C ASP A 100 -10.93 -3.02 13.65
N ALA A 101 -11.17 -3.49 12.42
CA ALA A 101 -10.89 -4.88 12.03
C ALA A 101 -9.38 -5.17 12.06
N ALA A 102 -8.55 -4.19 11.68
CA ALA A 102 -7.10 -4.30 11.73
C ALA A 102 -6.58 -4.42 13.17
N LEU A 103 -7.11 -3.60 14.08
CA LEU A 103 -6.77 -3.65 15.51
C LEU A 103 -7.24 -4.95 16.17
N GLU A 104 -8.39 -5.48 15.76
CA GLU A 104 -8.85 -6.77 16.26
C GLU A 104 -7.94 -7.92 15.80
N GLN A 105 -7.59 -7.95 14.51
CA GLN A 105 -6.60 -8.90 13.99
C GLN A 105 -5.24 -8.75 14.70
N ALA A 106 -4.84 -7.52 15.03
CA ALA A 106 -3.60 -7.26 15.75
C ALA A 106 -3.59 -7.94 17.14
N LYS A 107 -4.70 -7.87 17.87
CA LYS A 107 -4.85 -8.55 19.17
C LYS A 107 -4.79 -10.07 19.02
N GLU A 108 -5.47 -10.63 18.02
CA GLU A 108 -5.43 -12.08 17.74
C GLU A 108 -3.99 -12.56 17.47
N LEU A 109 -3.19 -11.75 16.77
CA LEU A 109 -1.78 -12.04 16.51
C LEU A 109 -0.93 -11.95 17.79
N ASP A 110 -1.19 -10.95 18.65
CA ASP A 110 -0.53 -10.84 19.95
C ASP A 110 -0.85 -12.03 20.86
N GLU A 111 -2.12 -12.45 20.91
CA GLU A 111 -2.57 -13.64 21.64
C GLU A 111 -1.91 -14.91 21.11
N TYR A 112 -1.85 -15.07 19.78
CA TYR A 112 -1.15 -16.19 19.15
C TYR A 112 0.32 -16.22 19.56
N PHE A 113 1.01 -15.07 19.50
CA PHE A 113 2.42 -14.97 19.86
C PHE A 113 2.63 -15.31 21.35
N GLN A 114 1.77 -14.81 22.23
CA GLN A 114 1.83 -15.11 23.67
C GLN A 114 1.62 -16.61 23.96
N GLN A 115 0.71 -17.26 23.24
CA GLN A 115 0.39 -18.68 23.44
C GLN A 115 1.46 -19.62 22.85
N HIS A 116 2.03 -19.28 21.69
CA HIS A 116 2.90 -20.18 20.94
C HIS A 116 4.39 -19.83 21.04
N GLY A 117 4.74 -18.62 21.48
CA GLY A 117 6.12 -18.12 21.54
C GLY A 117 6.77 -17.94 20.15
N GLN A 118 5.99 -17.89 19.08
CA GLN A 118 6.46 -17.74 17.70
C GLN A 118 5.48 -16.92 16.86
N THR A 119 5.98 -16.29 15.81
CA THR A 119 5.18 -15.56 14.81
C THR A 119 4.44 -16.51 13.87
N VAL A 120 3.27 -16.10 13.37
CA VAL A 120 2.53 -16.87 12.34
C VAL A 120 3.25 -16.94 10.99
N GLY A 121 4.06 -15.92 10.67
CA GLY A 121 4.77 -15.78 9.40
C GLY A 121 5.68 -14.56 9.38
N LEU A 122 6.37 -14.34 8.26
CA LEU A 122 7.37 -13.26 8.12
C LEU A 122 6.79 -11.85 8.28
N LEU A 123 5.49 -11.65 8.04
CA LEU A 123 4.84 -10.35 8.16
C LEU A 123 3.94 -10.26 9.40
N HIS A 124 4.12 -11.14 10.39
CA HIS A 124 3.33 -11.14 11.62
C HIS A 124 3.27 -9.75 12.26
N GLY A 125 2.06 -9.19 12.30
CA GLY A 125 1.77 -7.89 12.90
C GLY A 125 2.16 -6.67 12.07
N VAL A 126 2.70 -6.86 10.86
CA VAL A 126 3.12 -5.77 9.98
C VAL A 126 1.90 -5.20 9.24
N PRO A 127 1.61 -3.88 9.37
CA PRO A 127 0.56 -3.23 8.60
C PRO A 127 0.93 -3.12 7.12
N VAL A 128 0.00 -3.44 6.23
CA VAL A 128 0.20 -3.37 4.77
C VAL A 128 -0.98 -2.65 4.12
N SER A 129 -0.69 -1.64 3.31
CA SER A 129 -1.69 -0.94 2.50
C SER A 129 -1.85 -1.61 1.14
N LEU A 130 -3.10 -1.64 0.65
CA LEU A 130 -3.44 -2.23 -0.64
C LEU A 130 -4.07 -1.21 -1.57
N LYS A 131 -3.59 -1.15 -2.81
CA LYS A 131 -4.27 -0.41 -3.87
C LYS A 131 -5.73 -0.89 -4.00
N ASP A 132 -6.66 0.02 -4.31
CA ASP A 132 -8.10 -0.28 -4.42
C ASP A 132 -8.49 -1.51 -5.27
N GLN A 133 -7.60 -1.92 -6.19
CA GLN A 133 -7.83 -3.05 -7.07
C GLN A 133 -7.82 -4.42 -6.36
N PHE A 134 -7.11 -4.54 -5.22
CA PHE A 134 -7.06 -5.78 -4.45
C PHE A 134 -8.31 -5.92 -3.59
N ARG A 135 -8.99 -7.06 -3.68
CA ARG A 135 -10.20 -7.33 -2.91
C ARG A 135 -9.83 -7.69 -1.48
N VAL A 136 -10.54 -7.07 -0.54
CA VAL A 136 -10.47 -7.34 0.89
C VAL A 136 -11.89 -7.59 1.34
N LYS A 137 -12.14 -8.73 1.97
CA LYS A 137 -13.50 -9.14 2.34
C LYS A 137 -14.15 -8.10 3.25
N GLY A 138 -15.37 -7.70 2.92
CA GLY A 138 -16.15 -6.71 3.65
C GLY A 138 -15.84 -5.25 3.29
N LEU A 139 -14.87 -4.99 2.41
CA LEU A 139 -14.58 -3.66 1.86
C LEU A 139 -15.01 -3.57 0.39
N GLU A 140 -15.15 -2.35 -0.12
CA GLU A 140 -15.46 -2.11 -1.54
C GLU A 140 -14.17 -2.05 -2.37
N SER A 141 -14.25 -2.44 -3.64
CA SER A 141 -13.20 -2.22 -4.65
C SER A 141 -13.80 -1.55 -5.88
N SER A 142 -13.65 -0.22 -5.95
CA SER A 142 -14.34 0.61 -6.94
C SER A 142 -13.55 0.83 -8.23
N ILE A 143 -12.22 0.74 -8.16
CA ILE A 143 -11.24 1.17 -9.16
C ILE A 143 -11.55 2.55 -9.77
N GLY A 144 -12.13 3.44 -8.98
CA GLY A 144 -12.52 4.79 -9.37
C GLY A 144 -13.84 4.89 -10.15
N TYR A 145 -14.60 3.80 -10.30
CA TYR A 145 -15.94 3.83 -10.88
C TYR A 145 -17.02 4.09 -9.82
N VAL A 146 -17.70 5.23 -9.92
CA VAL A 146 -18.81 5.60 -9.01
C VAL A 146 -19.92 4.53 -9.03
N GLY A 147 -20.19 3.94 -10.20
CA GLY A 147 -21.22 2.90 -10.35
C GLY A 147 -20.90 1.58 -9.66
N TRP A 148 -19.69 1.39 -9.11
CA TRP A 148 -19.30 0.19 -8.36
C TRP A 148 -19.36 0.39 -6.84
N LEU A 149 -19.62 1.61 -6.37
CA LEU A 149 -19.83 1.88 -4.95
C LEU A 149 -21.11 1.19 -4.44
N GLY A 150 -21.11 0.82 -3.16
CA GLY A 150 -22.21 0.08 -2.53
C GLY A 150 -22.14 -1.43 -2.74
N THR A 151 -21.12 -1.95 -3.44
CA THR A 151 -20.88 -3.39 -3.57
C THR A 151 -19.60 -3.77 -2.82
N VAL A 152 -19.78 -4.47 -1.70
CA VAL A 152 -18.66 -5.02 -0.93
C VAL A 152 -18.13 -6.29 -1.56
N ASP A 153 -16.83 -6.53 -1.44
CA ASP A 153 -16.22 -7.77 -1.86
C ASP A 153 -16.50 -8.87 -0.81
N GLU A 154 -17.00 -10.01 -1.25
CA GLU A 154 -17.29 -11.17 -0.38
C GLU A 154 -16.09 -12.11 -0.24
N GLU A 155 -15.13 -11.98 -1.16
CA GLU A 155 -13.92 -12.79 -1.28
C GLU A 155 -12.68 -11.90 -1.34
N GLU A 156 -11.54 -12.48 -0.99
CA GLU A 156 -10.26 -11.81 -1.06
C GLU A 156 -9.53 -12.09 -2.38
N SER A 157 -8.66 -11.17 -2.78
CA SER A 157 -7.67 -11.48 -3.80
C SER A 157 -6.65 -12.48 -3.27
N ILE A 158 -6.10 -13.34 -4.15
CA ILE A 158 -5.13 -14.37 -3.73
C ILE A 158 -3.93 -13.73 -3.02
N LEU A 159 -3.49 -12.54 -3.46
CA LEU A 159 -2.40 -11.81 -2.80
C LEU A 159 -2.78 -11.36 -1.38
N THR A 160 -4.01 -10.90 -1.17
CA THR A 160 -4.55 -10.53 0.15
C THR A 160 -4.52 -11.74 1.09
N GLU A 161 -4.95 -12.91 0.62
CA GLU A 161 -4.89 -14.14 1.41
C GLU A 161 -3.45 -14.55 1.75
N CYS A 162 -2.52 -14.44 0.79
CA CYS A 162 -1.10 -14.68 1.04
C CYS A 162 -0.54 -13.72 2.11
N LEU A 163 -0.90 -12.44 2.05
CA LEU A 163 -0.49 -11.46 3.05
C LEU A 163 -1.02 -11.84 4.44
N ARG A 164 -2.29 -12.22 4.57
CA ARG A 164 -2.88 -12.67 5.84
C ARG A 164 -2.22 -13.93 6.37
N LYS A 165 -1.96 -14.93 5.51
CA LYS A 165 -1.23 -16.15 5.88
C LYS A 165 0.19 -15.86 6.35
N ALA A 166 0.85 -14.85 5.78
CA ALA A 166 2.15 -14.37 6.23
C ALA A 166 2.06 -13.56 7.55
N GLY A 167 0.86 -13.27 8.07
CA GLY A 167 0.61 -12.54 9.30
C GLY A 167 0.45 -11.04 9.16
N ALA A 168 0.38 -10.52 7.93
CA ALA A 168 0.20 -9.09 7.69
C ALA A 168 -1.19 -8.62 8.09
N ILE A 169 -1.28 -7.35 8.51
CA ILE A 169 -2.51 -6.67 8.89
C ILE A 169 -2.90 -5.71 7.76
N ILE A 170 -4.05 -5.95 7.14
CA ILE A 170 -4.61 -5.03 6.15
C ILE A 170 -5.52 -4.04 6.86
N TYR A 171 -5.23 -2.75 6.76
CA TYR A 171 -5.88 -1.70 7.55
C TYR A 171 -6.46 -0.54 6.72
N VAL A 172 -6.05 -0.41 5.46
CA VAL A 172 -6.56 0.60 4.51
C VAL A 172 -6.49 0.09 3.08
N LYS A 173 -7.32 0.67 2.22
CA LYS A 173 -7.12 0.64 0.77
C LYS A 173 -6.86 2.03 0.23
N THR A 174 -5.95 2.15 -0.73
CA THR A 174 -5.50 3.45 -1.23
C THR A 174 -6.15 3.87 -2.54
N ASN A 175 -6.22 5.19 -2.71
CA ASN A 175 -6.85 5.84 -3.85
C ASN A 175 -6.15 5.49 -5.18
N VAL A 176 -6.94 5.46 -6.25
CA VAL A 176 -6.52 5.15 -7.61
C VAL A 176 -7.19 6.12 -8.59
N PRO A 177 -6.63 6.38 -9.77
CA PRO A 177 -7.40 7.09 -10.77
C PRO A 177 -8.56 6.27 -11.31
N GLN A 178 -9.55 6.96 -11.88
CA GLN A 178 -10.63 6.29 -12.60
C GLN A 178 -10.06 5.32 -13.65
N SER A 179 -10.56 4.08 -13.63
CA SER A 179 -10.16 2.96 -14.50
C SER A 179 -8.71 2.47 -14.40
N LEU A 180 -7.88 3.06 -13.54
CA LEU A 180 -6.45 2.72 -13.37
C LEU A 180 -5.54 3.10 -14.57
N MET A 181 -6.06 3.76 -15.61
CA MET A 181 -5.37 3.96 -16.90
C MET A 181 -4.76 5.36 -17.07
N ILE A 182 -4.17 5.92 -16.02
CA ILE A 182 -3.48 7.22 -16.07
C ILE A 182 -2.34 7.28 -15.04
N GLY A 183 -1.29 8.03 -15.38
CA GLY A 183 -0.12 8.30 -14.53
C GLY A 183 -0.32 9.38 -13.45
N GLU A 184 -1.57 9.66 -13.09
CA GLU A 184 -2.00 10.57 -12.02
C GLU A 184 -3.04 9.82 -11.17
N THR A 185 -3.35 10.28 -9.96
CA THR A 185 -4.37 9.66 -9.10
C THR A 185 -5.51 10.64 -8.81
N ILE A 186 -6.55 10.54 -9.64
CA ILE A 186 -7.76 11.37 -9.56
C ILE A 186 -8.98 10.57 -10.04
N ASN A 187 -10.07 10.64 -9.27
CA ASN A 187 -11.37 10.06 -9.63
C ASN A 187 -12.52 10.92 -9.06
N ASN A 188 -13.75 10.62 -9.48
CA ASN A 188 -14.93 11.34 -9.00
C ASN A 188 -15.39 10.90 -7.59
N ILE A 189 -14.87 9.80 -7.04
CA ILE A 189 -15.27 9.23 -5.74
C ILE A 189 -14.70 10.07 -4.61
N ILE A 190 -13.38 10.12 -4.47
CA ILE A 190 -12.71 10.89 -3.40
C ILE A 190 -11.87 12.05 -3.93
N GLY A 191 -11.69 12.19 -5.24
CA GLY A 191 -10.94 13.28 -5.83
C GLY A 191 -9.47 12.96 -6.04
N ARG A 192 -8.65 14.02 -6.10
CA ARG A 192 -7.21 13.95 -6.36
C ARG A 192 -6.44 13.55 -5.09
N THR A 193 -5.47 12.64 -5.25
CA THR A 193 -4.40 12.44 -4.27
C THR A 193 -3.25 13.40 -4.57
N LEU A 194 -2.76 14.09 -3.55
CA LEU A 194 -1.68 15.07 -3.69
C LEU A 194 -0.31 14.41 -3.44
N ASN A 195 0.74 14.96 -4.06
CA ASN A 195 2.10 14.56 -3.74
C ASN A 195 2.55 15.20 -2.41
N PRO A 196 3.05 14.43 -1.42
CA PRO A 196 3.47 14.95 -0.12
C PRO A 196 4.70 15.87 -0.21
N TYR A 197 5.58 15.70 -1.19
CA TYR A 197 6.75 16.58 -1.41
C TYR A 197 6.37 17.91 -2.04
N ASN A 198 5.31 17.93 -2.84
CA ASN A 198 4.77 19.15 -3.42
C ASN A 198 3.30 18.96 -3.80
N ARG A 199 2.40 19.51 -3.00
CA ARG A 199 0.94 19.41 -3.17
C ARG A 199 0.40 20.04 -4.48
N LEU A 200 1.24 20.72 -5.26
CA LEU A 200 0.91 21.21 -6.61
C LEU A 200 1.29 20.23 -7.73
N LEU A 201 1.92 19.09 -7.40
CA LEU A 201 2.35 18.07 -8.35
C LEU A 201 1.55 16.77 -8.18
N SER A 202 1.56 15.96 -9.23
CA SER A 202 1.00 14.60 -9.20
C SER A 202 1.79 13.70 -8.24
N CYS A 203 1.09 12.84 -7.51
CA CYS A 203 1.70 11.74 -6.74
C CYS A 203 2.02 10.52 -7.63
N GLY A 204 1.83 10.62 -8.95
CA GLY A 204 1.93 9.52 -9.89
C GLY A 204 0.67 8.67 -9.92
N GLY A 205 0.68 7.63 -10.77
CA GLY A 205 -0.46 6.73 -10.92
C GLY A 205 -0.10 5.46 -11.69
N SER A 206 -0.94 4.43 -11.63
CA SER A 206 -2.24 4.41 -10.96
C SER A 206 -2.22 4.00 -9.49
N SER A 207 -1.06 3.65 -8.92
CA SER A 207 -0.91 3.33 -7.49
C SER A 207 -0.45 4.57 -6.70
N GLY A 208 -0.98 5.76 -7.01
CA GLY A 208 -0.52 7.01 -6.39
C GLY A 208 -0.97 7.17 -4.95
N GLY A 209 -2.11 6.59 -4.56
CA GLY A 209 -2.50 6.49 -3.15
C GLY A 209 -1.45 5.73 -2.31
N GLU A 210 -0.97 4.58 -2.79
CA GLU A 210 0.16 3.87 -2.17
C GLU A 210 1.41 4.74 -2.08
N GLY A 211 1.80 5.38 -3.20
CA GLY A 211 2.99 6.24 -3.23
C GLY A 211 2.91 7.39 -2.22
N ALA A 212 1.76 8.06 -2.12
CA ALA A 212 1.57 9.17 -1.19
C ALA A 212 1.48 8.72 0.26
N LEU A 213 0.78 7.62 0.55
CA LEU A 213 0.65 7.07 1.90
C LEU A 213 1.99 6.57 2.44
N VAL A 214 2.69 5.73 1.67
CA VAL A 214 4.03 5.24 2.03
C VAL A 214 5.01 6.40 2.10
N GLY A 215 4.93 7.38 1.19
CA GLY A 215 5.80 8.57 1.23
C GLY A 215 5.67 9.43 2.49
N LEU A 216 4.54 9.33 3.21
CA LEU A 216 4.31 9.95 4.52
C LEU A 216 4.52 8.98 5.69
N HIS A 217 5.05 7.79 5.42
CA HIS A 217 5.21 6.67 6.35
C HIS A 217 3.89 6.28 7.03
N GLY A 218 2.75 6.61 6.40
CA GLY A 218 1.45 6.14 6.84
C GLY A 218 1.28 4.64 6.64
N SER A 219 2.15 4.01 5.86
CA SER A 219 2.29 2.57 5.67
C SER A 219 3.77 2.21 5.49
N PRO A 220 4.28 1.11 6.08
CA PRO A 220 5.67 0.69 5.86
C PRO A 220 5.84 -0.02 4.52
N LEU A 221 4.76 -0.62 4.02
CA LEU A 221 4.72 -1.42 2.81
C LEU A 221 3.39 -1.23 2.09
N GLY A 222 3.47 -0.77 0.85
CA GLY A 222 2.33 -0.62 -0.04
C GLY A 222 2.36 -1.57 -1.21
N ILE A 223 1.20 -2.13 -1.57
CA ILE A 223 1.08 -3.05 -2.70
C ILE A 223 0.26 -2.43 -3.82
N GLY A 224 0.90 -2.29 -4.99
CA GLY A 224 0.27 -1.75 -6.19
C GLY A 224 0.28 -2.73 -7.36
N THR A 225 -0.18 -2.23 -8.51
CA THR A 225 -0.15 -2.95 -9.79
C THR A 225 0.53 -2.11 -10.86
N ASP A 226 1.21 -2.75 -11.81
CA ASP A 226 1.98 -2.12 -12.87
C ASP A 226 1.76 -2.87 -14.19
N ILE A 227 1.26 -2.14 -15.18
CA ILE A 227 1.20 -2.55 -16.59
C ILE A 227 2.09 -1.65 -17.45
N GLY A 228 2.11 -0.35 -17.16
CA GLY A 228 2.85 0.67 -17.90
C GLY A 228 3.65 1.65 -17.04
N GLY A 229 3.99 1.27 -15.80
CA GLY A 229 4.72 2.13 -14.86
C GLY A 229 4.01 2.36 -13.53
N SER A 230 2.87 1.71 -13.29
CA SER A 230 1.93 2.14 -12.25
C SER A 230 2.33 1.85 -10.80
N ILE A 231 3.46 1.18 -10.53
CA ILE A 231 4.12 1.23 -9.21
C ILE A 231 5.42 2.05 -9.25
N ARG A 232 6.12 2.02 -10.39
CA ARG A 232 7.39 2.74 -10.59
C ARG A 232 7.23 4.26 -10.60
N LEU A 233 6.18 4.77 -11.26
CA LEU A 233 5.87 6.20 -11.34
C LEU A 233 5.49 6.76 -9.95
N PRO A 234 4.51 6.19 -9.21
CA PRO A 234 4.26 6.61 -7.83
C PRO A 234 5.50 6.52 -6.95
N ALA A 235 6.27 5.43 -7.02
CA ALA A 235 7.47 5.31 -6.18
C ALA A 235 8.49 6.41 -6.49
N ALA A 236 8.79 6.66 -7.77
CA ALA A 236 9.71 7.71 -8.18
C ALA A 236 9.24 9.12 -7.75
N PHE A 237 7.94 9.40 -7.86
CA PHE A 237 7.40 10.73 -7.54
C PHE A 237 7.34 11.02 -6.04
N ASN A 238 7.34 9.97 -5.20
CA ASN A 238 7.23 10.08 -3.74
C ASN A 238 8.52 9.63 -3.02
N ASN A 239 9.66 9.56 -3.73
CA ASN A 239 10.97 9.19 -3.17
C ASN A 239 10.99 7.81 -2.49
N LEU A 240 10.46 6.80 -3.18
CA LEU A 240 10.33 5.43 -2.69
C LEU A 240 11.00 4.44 -3.65
N TRP A 241 11.18 3.22 -3.14
CA TRP A 241 11.62 2.07 -3.91
C TRP A 241 10.40 1.26 -4.36
N SER A 242 10.47 0.68 -5.56
CA SER A 242 9.50 -0.30 -6.02
C SER A 242 10.16 -1.39 -6.85
N LEU A 243 9.54 -2.56 -6.89
CA LEU A 243 9.93 -3.65 -7.76
C LEU A 243 8.73 -4.03 -8.63
N LYS A 244 8.89 -3.95 -9.95
CA LYS A 244 7.97 -4.57 -10.91
C LYS A 244 8.50 -5.97 -11.25
N PRO A 245 7.95 -7.05 -10.68
CA PRO A 245 8.44 -8.39 -10.96
C PRO A 245 8.22 -8.77 -12.42
N SER A 246 8.80 -9.90 -12.83
CA SER A 246 8.39 -10.59 -14.05
C SER A 246 6.91 -10.97 -13.98
N HIS A 247 6.27 -11.09 -15.14
CA HIS A 247 4.93 -11.66 -15.21
C HIS A 247 4.90 -13.07 -14.58
N GLU A 248 3.73 -13.50 -14.09
CA GLU A 248 3.49 -14.81 -13.46
C GLU A 248 4.34 -15.09 -12.21
N ARG A 249 5.00 -14.07 -11.64
CA ARG A 249 5.82 -14.23 -10.43
C ARG A 249 5.03 -14.06 -9.13
N LEU A 250 4.00 -13.22 -9.14
CA LEU A 250 3.15 -12.94 -7.98
C LEU A 250 1.68 -13.06 -8.38
N PRO A 251 0.79 -13.44 -7.44
CA PRO A 251 -0.61 -13.72 -7.75
C PRO A 251 -1.37 -12.45 -8.15
N MET A 252 -2.16 -12.59 -9.21
CA MET A 252 -3.07 -11.56 -9.73
C MET A 252 -4.52 -12.06 -9.82
N GLY A 253 -4.79 -13.27 -9.33
CA GLY A 253 -6.12 -13.85 -9.24
C GLY A 253 -7.04 -13.10 -8.27
N ASN A 254 -8.31 -13.07 -8.66
CA ASN A 254 -9.41 -12.47 -7.91
C ASN A 254 -9.25 -10.97 -7.54
N ILE A 255 -8.51 -10.20 -8.33
CA ILE A 255 -8.48 -8.72 -8.24
C ILE A 255 -9.61 -8.10 -9.10
N LYS A 256 -10.03 -6.86 -8.81
CA LYS A 256 -10.89 -6.11 -9.75
C LYS A 256 -10.10 -5.70 -10.99
N LYS A 257 -10.72 -5.66 -12.17
CA LYS A 257 -10.04 -5.29 -13.43
C LYS A 257 -10.97 -4.44 -14.29
N THR A 258 -10.38 -3.60 -15.14
CA THR A 258 -11.14 -2.79 -16.09
C THR A 258 -11.19 -3.42 -17.49
N LEU A 259 -10.27 -4.35 -17.81
CA LEU A 259 -10.13 -5.02 -19.10
C LEU A 259 -9.94 -6.51 -18.88
N ASP A 260 -11.03 -7.24 -18.70
CA ASP A 260 -10.98 -8.71 -18.62
C ASP A 260 -10.62 -9.32 -19.98
N GLY A 261 -9.77 -10.35 -19.98
CA GLY A 261 -9.31 -11.05 -21.19
C GLY A 261 -8.16 -10.39 -21.95
N GLN A 262 -7.62 -9.26 -21.49
CA GLN A 262 -6.37 -8.71 -22.05
C GLN A 262 -5.19 -9.57 -21.58
N GLU A 263 -4.47 -10.16 -22.53
CA GLU A 263 -3.27 -10.98 -22.24
C GLU A 263 -2.02 -10.53 -23.02
N SER A 264 -2.12 -9.51 -23.88
CA SER A 264 -0.99 -9.05 -24.72
C SER A 264 0.10 -8.31 -23.93
N ILE A 265 -0.30 -7.53 -22.92
CA ILE A 265 0.61 -6.80 -22.03
C ILE A 265 0.10 -7.02 -20.62
N PRO A 266 0.52 -8.10 -19.96
CA PRO A 266 -0.07 -8.46 -18.68
C PRO A 266 0.41 -7.53 -17.57
N SER A 267 -0.51 -7.19 -16.67
CA SER A 267 -0.18 -6.47 -15.45
C SER A 267 0.43 -7.39 -14.40
N VAL A 268 1.24 -6.82 -13.51
CA VAL A 268 1.79 -7.50 -12.32
C VAL A 268 1.52 -6.69 -11.07
N CYS A 269 1.45 -7.35 -9.92
CA CYS A 269 1.52 -6.68 -8.62
C CYS A 269 2.97 -6.56 -8.15
N GLY A 270 3.22 -5.60 -7.25
CA GLY A 270 4.55 -5.40 -6.69
C GLY A 270 4.57 -4.42 -5.51
N PRO A 271 5.64 -4.48 -4.70
CA PRO A 271 5.77 -3.65 -3.51
C PRO A 271 6.27 -2.23 -3.82
N ILE A 272 5.86 -1.30 -2.97
CA ILE A 272 6.39 0.06 -2.81
C ILE A 272 6.80 0.22 -1.34
N ALA A 273 8.04 0.64 -1.08
CA ALA A 273 8.60 0.74 0.28
C ALA A 273 9.73 1.78 0.36
N HIS A 274 10.22 2.06 1.58
CA HIS A 274 11.31 3.02 1.82
C HIS A 274 12.71 2.51 1.49
N CYS A 275 12.90 1.20 1.32
CA CYS A 275 14.20 0.65 0.98
C CYS A 275 14.12 -0.62 0.14
N ALA A 276 15.20 -0.92 -0.60
CA ALA A 276 15.29 -2.14 -1.41
C ALA A 276 15.21 -3.43 -0.56
N GLY A 277 15.65 -3.38 0.70
CA GLY A 277 15.58 -4.53 1.62
C GLY A 277 14.14 -4.97 1.90
N ASP A 278 13.22 -4.02 2.01
CA ASP A 278 11.81 -4.31 2.26
C ASP A 278 11.11 -4.87 1.02
N LEU A 279 11.53 -4.48 -0.19
CA LEU A 279 11.07 -5.13 -1.41
C LEU A 279 11.45 -6.61 -1.44
N VAL A 280 12.69 -6.93 -1.04
CA VAL A 280 13.16 -8.32 -0.91
C VAL A 280 12.36 -9.06 0.15
N TYR A 281 12.15 -8.45 1.32
CA TYR A 281 11.40 -9.04 2.42
C TYR A 281 9.96 -9.38 2.04
N PHE A 282 9.28 -8.48 1.32
CA PHE A 282 7.96 -8.75 0.75
C PHE A 282 7.98 -9.94 -0.21
N MET A 283 8.93 -9.97 -1.16
CA MET A 283 9.02 -11.08 -2.13
C MET A 283 9.26 -12.43 -1.43
N GLN A 284 10.09 -12.46 -0.39
CA GLN A 284 10.30 -13.65 0.45
C GLN A 284 9.00 -14.07 1.15
N ALA A 285 8.32 -13.13 1.82
CA ALA A 285 7.10 -13.38 2.57
C ALA A 285 5.99 -13.97 1.70
N ILE A 286 5.75 -13.40 0.50
CA ILE A 286 4.70 -13.88 -0.39
C ILE A 286 5.05 -15.22 -1.03
N LEU A 287 6.28 -15.40 -1.53
CA LEU A 287 6.66 -16.65 -2.19
C LEU A 287 6.74 -17.83 -1.21
N GLN A 288 6.97 -17.58 0.08
CA GLN A 288 6.87 -18.61 1.12
C GLN A 288 5.44 -19.15 1.30
N GLN A 289 4.42 -18.41 0.87
CA GLN A 289 3.02 -18.86 0.90
C GLN A 289 2.64 -19.73 -0.30
N GLU A 290 3.60 -20.03 -1.19
CA GLU A 290 3.42 -20.89 -2.36
C GLU A 290 2.20 -20.49 -3.22
N PRO A 291 2.09 -19.20 -3.65
CA PRO A 291 0.88 -18.68 -4.29
C PRO A 291 0.48 -19.41 -5.58
N TRP A 292 1.41 -20.10 -6.23
CA TRP A 292 1.17 -20.95 -7.40
C TRP A 292 0.23 -22.13 -7.13
N LYS A 293 0.01 -22.50 -5.85
CA LYS A 293 -1.02 -23.49 -5.46
C LYS A 293 -2.45 -22.96 -5.58
N TYR A 294 -2.62 -21.64 -5.70
CA TYR A 294 -3.92 -20.97 -5.70
C TYR A 294 -4.18 -20.18 -6.99
N ASP A 295 -3.14 -19.64 -7.63
CA ASP A 295 -3.24 -18.95 -8.92
C ASP A 295 -2.56 -19.78 -10.03
N PRO A 296 -3.33 -20.48 -10.89
CA PRO A 296 -2.78 -21.40 -11.89
C PRO A 296 -2.00 -20.70 -13.01
N LYS A 297 -2.02 -19.36 -13.07
CA LYS A 297 -1.17 -18.60 -14.02
C LYS A 297 0.27 -18.49 -13.54
N LEU A 298 0.59 -18.81 -12.29
CA LEU A 298 1.92 -18.59 -11.74
C LEU A 298 2.88 -19.71 -12.10
N ILE A 299 4.13 -19.33 -12.31
CA ILE A 299 5.23 -20.29 -12.39
C ILE A 299 5.65 -20.65 -10.96
N ASP A 300 5.74 -21.95 -10.68
CA ASP A 300 6.26 -22.49 -9.41
C ASP A 300 7.76 -22.21 -9.27
N ILE A 301 8.08 -20.99 -8.82
CA ILE A 301 9.45 -20.56 -8.52
C ILE A 301 9.49 -20.01 -7.10
N PRO A 302 9.96 -20.80 -6.12
CA PRO A 302 10.15 -20.30 -4.76
C PRO A 302 11.21 -19.19 -4.72
N TRP A 303 11.30 -18.49 -3.58
CA TRP A 303 12.43 -17.63 -3.33
C TRP A 303 13.73 -18.44 -3.35
N ARG A 304 14.74 -17.97 -4.07
CA ARG A 304 16.03 -18.65 -4.23
C ARG A 304 17.14 -17.81 -3.60
N GLU A 305 17.41 -18.04 -2.32
CA GLU A 305 18.40 -17.27 -1.55
C GLU A 305 19.78 -17.29 -2.22
N THR A 306 20.24 -18.46 -2.68
CA THR A 306 21.52 -18.58 -3.40
C THR A 306 21.59 -17.66 -4.62
N ARG A 307 20.52 -17.56 -5.41
CA ARG A 307 20.47 -16.67 -6.59
C ARG A 307 20.44 -15.21 -6.21
N TYR A 308 19.77 -14.85 -5.12
CA TYR A 308 19.79 -13.50 -4.60
C TYR A 308 21.20 -13.10 -4.14
N LEU A 309 21.89 -13.98 -3.40
CA LEU A 309 23.25 -13.75 -2.93
C LEU A 309 24.26 -13.67 -4.07
N GLU A 310 24.19 -14.58 -5.05
CA GLU A 310 24.97 -14.51 -6.30
C GLU A 310 24.74 -13.18 -7.01
N GLY A 311 23.48 -12.77 -7.15
CA GLY A 311 23.12 -11.49 -7.75
C GLY A 311 23.61 -10.29 -6.94
N LYS A 312 23.69 -10.39 -5.61
CA LYS A 312 24.15 -9.30 -4.74
C LYS A 312 25.67 -9.10 -4.83
N THR A 313 26.45 -10.17 -4.79
CA THR A 313 27.93 -10.12 -4.73
C THR A 313 28.61 -10.24 -6.10
N GLY A 314 27.93 -10.82 -7.09
CA GLY A 314 28.47 -11.04 -8.42
C GLY A 314 28.74 -9.74 -9.19
N MET A 315 29.78 -9.79 -10.03
CA MET A 315 30.08 -8.74 -11.00
C MET A 315 28.93 -8.62 -12.00
N LYS A 316 28.50 -7.38 -12.26
CA LYS A 316 27.37 -7.07 -13.15
C LYS A 316 27.87 -6.29 -14.35
N VAL A 317 27.22 -6.52 -15.49
CA VAL A 317 27.40 -5.71 -16.70
C VAL A 317 26.18 -4.81 -16.82
N PHE A 318 26.40 -3.50 -16.91
CA PHE A 318 25.33 -2.51 -17.01
C PHE A 318 25.26 -1.94 -18.43
N GLY A 319 24.12 -2.15 -19.10
CA GLY A 319 23.76 -1.38 -20.29
C GLY A 319 23.08 -0.07 -19.85
N VAL A 320 23.51 1.05 -20.42
CA VAL A 320 22.94 2.37 -20.10
C VAL A 320 22.26 2.95 -21.32
N VAL A 321 20.99 3.31 -21.18
CA VAL A 321 20.20 4.04 -22.18
C VAL A 321 19.87 5.40 -21.59
N ILE A 322 20.44 6.47 -22.16
CA ILE A 322 20.26 7.85 -21.66
C ILE A 322 18.92 8.43 -22.12
N ALA A 323 18.51 8.11 -23.34
CA ALA A 323 17.23 8.45 -23.92
C ALA A 323 16.75 7.30 -24.80
N ASP A 324 15.45 7.03 -24.79
CA ASP A 324 14.82 6.01 -25.63
C ASP A 324 14.57 6.50 -27.07
N GLY A 325 14.88 7.77 -27.35
CA GLY A 325 14.64 8.39 -28.65
C GLY A 325 13.18 8.83 -28.87
N SER A 326 12.32 8.69 -27.85
CA SER A 326 10.93 9.14 -27.89
C SER A 326 10.85 10.64 -27.62
N PHE A 327 10.30 11.40 -28.56
CA PHE A 327 9.99 12.81 -28.36
C PHE A 327 8.47 12.96 -28.33
N MET A 328 7.89 13.24 -27.15
CA MET A 328 6.51 13.72 -27.09
C MET A 328 6.50 15.17 -27.60
N LYS A 329 5.97 15.38 -28.81
CA LYS A 329 5.57 16.72 -29.25
C LYS A 329 4.32 17.09 -28.45
N PHE A 330 4.49 17.98 -27.47
CA PHE A 330 3.40 18.64 -26.76
C PHE A 330 2.76 19.71 -27.65
#